data_AF-A0A0C5W5R6-F1
#
_entry.id   AF-A0A0C5W5R6-F1
#
_cell.length_a   1.000
_cell.length_b   1.000
_cell.length_c   1.000
_cell.angle_alpha   90.00
_cell.angle_beta   90.00
_cell.angle_gamma   90.00
#
_symmetry.space_group_name_H-M   'P 1'
#
loop_
_entity.id
_entity.type
_entity.pdbx_description
1 polymer ?
#
loop_
_entity_poly.entity_id
_entity_poly.type
_entity_poly.pdbx_seq_one_letter_code
_entity_poly.pdbx_strand_id
1 'polypeptide(L)'
;MKPTFLLLFFTYTFFSYAQVFPKETLKNSGDNNKRINLVLLSDGYTAAELPKFKTDATTFINRMFSSAPFSNYTNYFNVFIIKVPSNQSGADHPGTGTDVTEPAIPVKIADTYFNATFDSFGFHRLLYYELDGNSANDTKSKITSVLMDNIPDYDQAVILVNTNEYGGSGGEFVMTYTGFYGPDVAVHEIGHSLFNLKDEYFPIDDALAAEAANMTQESNPALVKWKNWIGTNGVGVYQYDTSGLAASWYRPHQNCKMRSIEKTFCPVCKEAIVERIHELVPALESYTPISNNLNNTTFPINFHLNLIKPVPNTLASQWTLNGSDFGVNVDDVSITETDLTTGINTLTVVVEDDTALLRVDNHETIHAYSVTWTIDNSTLGLDLVSEVNNFEIKLYPNPSSDFINIKTKNSLNKNLTLEVISLDGKKLTSKTLSNMETIKLDISKFSKGIYITNIFSENTLIASKKIVKN
;
A
#
# COMPACT_ATOMS: atom_id res chain seq x y z
N MET A 1 -2.74 -63.20 -45.25
CA MET A 1 -1.91 -62.00 -44.98
C MET A 1 -2.84 -60.82 -44.84
N LYS A 2 -3.02 -60.27 -43.64
CA LYS A 2 -3.82 -59.06 -43.39
C LYS A 2 -2.88 -57.84 -43.45
N PRO A 3 -3.25 -56.72 -44.11
CA PRO A 3 -2.42 -55.53 -44.12
C PRO A 3 -2.66 -54.71 -42.84
N THR A 4 -1.58 -54.28 -42.22
CA THR A 4 -1.59 -53.37 -41.06
C THR A 4 -1.61 -51.95 -41.59
N PHE A 5 -2.64 -51.17 -41.24
CA PHE A 5 -2.72 -49.74 -41.56
C PHE A 5 -2.09 -48.95 -40.39
N LEU A 6 -1.02 -48.21 -40.66
CA LEU A 6 -0.36 -47.34 -39.69
C LEU A 6 -1.06 -45.97 -39.74
N LEU A 7 -1.71 -45.57 -38.65
CA LEU A 7 -2.33 -44.25 -38.51
C LEU A 7 -1.29 -43.26 -37.95
N LEU A 8 -0.83 -42.31 -38.76
CA LEU A 8 0.02 -41.20 -38.28
C LEU A 8 -0.88 -40.13 -37.63
N PHE A 9 -0.70 -39.91 -36.33
CA PHE A 9 -1.23 -38.73 -35.64
C PHE A 9 -0.32 -37.53 -35.92
N PHE A 10 -0.81 -36.55 -36.67
CA PHE A 10 -0.20 -35.22 -36.74
C PHE A 10 -0.66 -34.42 -35.52
N THR A 11 0.22 -34.27 -34.52
CA THR A 11 0.03 -33.29 -33.44
C THR A 11 0.37 -31.90 -33.97
N TYR A 12 -0.63 -31.09 -34.27
CA TYR A 12 -0.47 -29.65 -34.48
C TYR A 12 -0.12 -29.00 -33.14
N THR A 13 1.14 -28.61 -32.97
CA THR A 13 1.57 -27.73 -31.89
C THR A 13 1.27 -26.29 -32.32
N PHE A 14 0.26 -25.66 -31.72
CA PHE A 14 0.09 -24.22 -31.80
C PHE A 14 1.22 -23.56 -31.01
N PHE A 15 2.11 -22.86 -31.71
CA PHE A 15 3.02 -21.90 -31.07
C PHE A 15 2.23 -20.64 -30.76
N SER A 16 1.85 -20.45 -29.50
CA SER A 16 1.34 -19.17 -29.00
C SER A 16 2.51 -18.19 -28.95
N TYR A 17 2.60 -17.25 -29.89
CA TYR A 17 3.54 -16.14 -29.77
C TYR A 17 2.99 -15.16 -28.74
N ALA A 18 3.74 -14.93 -27.65
CA ALA A 18 3.47 -13.85 -26.70
C ALA A 18 3.44 -12.50 -27.44
N GLN A 19 2.36 -11.73 -27.30
CA GLN A 19 2.23 -10.44 -27.97
C GLN A 19 2.94 -9.38 -27.14
N VAL A 20 4.19 -9.07 -27.55
CA VAL A 20 4.99 -8.02 -26.92
C VAL A 20 4.58 -6.67 -27.51
N PHE A 21 4.23 -5.73 -26.63
CA PHE A 21 3.86 -4.37 -27.02
C PHE A 21 4.98 -3.38 -26.69
N PRO A 22 5.08 -2.25 -27.42
CA PRO A 22 5.99 -1.19 -27.02
C PRO A 22 5.67 -0.70 -25.61
N LYS A 23 6.67 -0.70 -24.73
CA LYS A 23 6.55 -0.22 -23.35
C LYS A 23 7.54 0.90 -23.08
N GLU A 24 7.13 1.84 -22.22
CA GLU A 24 8.00 2.93 -21.78
C GLU A 24 7.88 3.13 -20.27
N THR A 25 8.95 3.56 -19.63
CA THR A 25 8.95 3.96 -18.23
C THR A 25 8.68 5.46 -18.15
N LEU A 26 7.59 5.85 -17.50
CA LEU A 26 7.29 7.25 -17.22
C LEU A 26 7.97 7.73 -15.93
N LYS A 27 8.17 6.82 -14.98
CA LYS A 27 8.86 7.09 -13.72
C LYS A 27 9.59 5.84 -13.24
N ASN A 28 10.87 6.01 -12.93
CA ASN A 28 11.71 4.98 -12.30
C ASN A 28 12.26 5.55 -11.00
N SER A 29 11.88 4.97 -9.87
CA SER A 29 12.32 5.39 -8.53
C SER A 29 13.19 4.33 -7.86
N GLY A 30 13.39 3.16 -8.47
CA GLY A 30 14.18 2.04 -7.96
C GLY A 30 13.81 0.71 -8.61
N ASP A 31 14.41 -0.38 -8.14
CA ASP A 31 14.13 -1.72 -8.68
C ASP A 31 12.66 -2.11 -8.51
N ASN A 32 12.09 -2.84 -9.49
CA ASN A 32 10.68 -3.21 -9.50
C ASN A 32 10.24 -3.95 -8.22
N ASN A 33 11.07 -4.86 -7.70
CA ASN A 33 10.76 -5.61 -6.48
C ASN A 33 10.92 -4.79 -5.18
N LYS A 34 11.24 -3.49 -5.28
CA LYS A 34 11.38 -2.54 -4.18
C LYS A 34 10.44 -1.34 -4.31
N ARG A 35 9.53 -1.35 -5.28
CA ARG A 35 8.61 -0.24 -5.56
C ARG A 35 7.23 -0.78 -5.90
N ILE A 36 6.22 0.05 -5.71
CA ILE A 36 4.88 -0.20 -6.22
C ILE A 36 4.91 0.09 -7.72
N ASN A 37 4.69 -0.92 -8.55
CA ASN A 37 4.73 -0.84 -10.00
C ASN A 37 3.32 -0.58 -10.56
N LEU A 38 3.05 0.68 -10.91
CA LEU A 38 1.81 1.08 -11.58
C LEU A 38 1.96 0.95 -13.10
N VAL A 39 1.11 0.18 -13.74
CA VAL A 39 1.17 -0.07 -15.19
C VAL A 39 -0.07 0.46 -15.89
N LEU A 40 0.14 1.31 -16.89
CA LEU A 40 -0.91 1.91 -17.69
C LEU A 40 -1.01 1.24 -19.06
N LEU A 41 -2.19 0.78 -19.44
CA LEU A 41 -2.47 0.17 -20.73
C LEU A 41 -3.38 1.08 -21.53
N SER A 42 -3.13 1.20 -22.83
CA SER A 42 -4.01 1.92 -23.75
C SER A 42 -5.14 1.02 -24.24
N ASP A 43 -6.38 1.51 -24.22
CA ASP A 43 -7.46 0.96 -25.05
C ASP A 43 -8.13 2.06 -25.89
N GLY A 44 -8.58 1.68 -27.08
CA GLY A 44 -9.23 2.61 -28.01
C GLY A 44 -8.28 3.61 -28.66
N TYR A 45 -6.96 3.41 -28.57
CA TYR A 45 -5.99 4.23 -29.30
C TYR A 45 -5.50 3.46 -30.52
N THR A 46 -5.74 3.99 -31.70
CA THR A 46 -5.12 3.45 -32.91
C THR A 46 -3.59 3.61 -32.85
N ALA A 47 -2.86 2.89 -33.71
CA ALA A 47 -1.40 3.03 -33.80
C ALA A 47 -0.93 4.48 -33.98
N ALA A 48 -1.70 5.31 -34.69
CA ALA A 48 -1.43 6.73 -34.89
C ALA A 48 -1.70 7.61 -33.65
N GLU A 49 -2.53 7.14 -32.71
CA GLU A 49 -2.92 7.84 -31.48
C GLU A 49 -2.08 7.42 -30.27
N LEU A 50 -1.17 6.44 -30.39
CA LEU A 50 -0.27 6.05 -29.29
C LEU A 50 0.61 7.20 -28.73
N PRO A 51 1.00 8.24 -29.52
CA PRO A 51 1.58 9.46 -28.94
C PRO A 51 0.61 10.23 -28.04
N LYS A 52 -0.69 10.27 -28.36
CA LYS A 52 -1.74 10.85 -27.51
C LYS A 52 -1.86 10.05 -26.20
N PHE A 53 -1.89 8.71 -26.27
CA PHE A 53 -1.91 7.87 -25.07
C PHE A 53 -0.78 8.21 -24.09
N LYS A 54 0.45 8.40 -24.58
CA LYS A 54 1.57 8.80 -23.71
C LYS A 54 1.31 10.14 -23.02
N THR A 55 0.74 11.11 -23.72
CA THR A 55 0.36 12.42 -23.15
C THR A 55 -0.72 12.27 -22.09
N ASP A 56 -1.75 11.47 -22.36
CA ASP A 56 -2.86 11.24 -21.44
C ASP A 56 -2.39 10.50 -20.17
N ALA A 57 -1.58 9.46 -20.35
CA ALA A 57 -0.91 8.75 -19.26
C ALA A 57 -0.05 9.69 -18.41
N THR A 58 0.75 10.56 -19.03
CA THR A 58 1.57 11.55 -18.32
C THR A 58 0.71 12.53 -17.54
N THR A 59 -0.42 12.97 -18.11
CA THR A 59 -1.36 13.88 -17.46
C THR A 59 -1.99 13.24 -16.22
N PHE A 60 -2.43 11.99 -16.33
CA PHE A 60 -2.93 11.22 -15.20
C PHE A 60 -1.87 11.08 -14.09
N ILE A 61 -0.65 10.67 -14.43
CA ILE A 61 0.42 10.47 -13.46
C ILE A 61 0.81 11.78 -12.75
N ASN A 62 0.85 12.89 -13.49
CA ASN A 62 1.05 14.21 -12.90
C ASN A 62 -0.08 14.58 -11.94
N ARG A 63 -1.35 14.28 -12.30
CA ARG A 63 -2.49 14.53 -11.41
C ARG A 63 -2.37 13.71 -10.12
N MET A 64 -2.05 12.43 -10.22
CA MET A 64 -1.85 11.54 -9.07
C MET A 64 -0.74 12.07 -8.15
N PHE A 65 0.47 12.26 -8.66
CA PHE A 65 1.62 12.70 -7.86
C PHE A 65 1.61 14.19 -7.48
N SER A 66 0.66 14.98 -7.97
CA SER A 66 0.38 16.33 -7.44
C SER A 66 -0.53 16.31 -6.20
N SER A 67 -1.12 15.16 -5.86
CA SER A 67 -2.12 15.02 -4.81
C SER A 67 -1.55 14.27 -3.61
N ALA A 68 -1.71 14.83 -2.40
CA ALA A 68 -1.36 14.11 -1.17
C ALA A 68 -2.31 12.91 -0.94
N PRO A 69 -1.80 11.73 -0.54
CA PRO A 69 -0.43 11.52 -0.06
C PRO A 69 0.56 11.06 -1.15
N PHE A 70 0.13 10.81 -2.39
CA PHE A 70 1.01 10.33 -3.47
C PHE A 70 2.17 11.28 -3.76
N SER A 71 1.95 12.59 -3.66
CA SER A 71 3.03 13.58 -3.75
C SER A 71 4.14 13.36 -2.71
N ASN A 72 3.76 12.93 -1.50
CA ASN A 72 4.71 12.67 -0.42
C ASN A 72 5.43 11.34 -0.61
N TYR A 73 4.75 10.32 -1.13
CA TYR A 73 5.32 8.98 -1.29
C TYR A 73 5.73 8.67 -2.72
N THR A 74 5.98 9.69 -3.55
CA THR A 74 6.26 9.50 -4.98
C THR A 74 7.47 8.58 -5.23
N ASN A 75 8.46 8.54 -4.32
CA ASN A 75 9.64 7.70 -4.45
C ASN A 75 9.36 6.20 -4.27
N TYR A 76 8.18 5.83 -3.75
CA TYR A 76 7.75 4.44 -3.58
C TYR A 76 7.19 3.83 -4.86
N PHE A 77 6.99 4.62 -5.92
CA PHE A 77 6.32 4.16 -7.13
C PHE A 77 7.25 4.14 -8.33
N ASN A 78 7.14 3.08 -9.12
CA ASN A 78 7.51 3.05 -10.53
C ASN A 78 6.25 3.16 -11.39
N VAL A 79 6.40 3.72 -12.58
CA VAL A 79 5.31 3.86 -13.54
C VAL A 79 5.74 3.45 -14.93
N PHE A 80 4.98 2.54 -15.51
CA PHE A 80 5.18 2.03 -16.86
C PHE A 80 3.92 2.26 -17.70
N ILE A 81 4.10 2.46 -19.00
CA ILE A 81 3.02 2.40 -19.98
C ILE A 81 3.27 1.25 -20.95
N ILE A 82 2.20 0.55 -21.33
CA ILE A 82 2.19 -0.45 -22.40
C ILE A 82 1.27 0.07 -23.50
N LYS A 83 1.82 0.24 -24.70
CA LYS A 83 1.15 0.82 -25.86
C LYS A 83 0.49 -0.30 -26.67
N VAL A 84 -0.75 -0.58 -26.35
CA VAL A 84 -1.60 -1.58 -27.01
C VAL A 84 -2.46 -0.87 -28.07
N PRO A 85 -2.15 -1.02 -29.37
CA PRO A 85 -2.95 -0.40 -30.43
C PRO A 85 -4.29 -1.12 -30.63
N SER A 86 -5.35 -0.34 -30.73
CA SER A 86 -6.69 -0.75 -31.17
C SER A 86 -6.87 -0.57 -32.68
N ASN A 87 -7.80 -1.31 -33.28
CA ASN A 87 -8.16 -1.12 -34.69
C ASN A 87 -8.97 0.17 -34.90
N GLN A 88 -9.80 0.54 -33.93
CA GLN A 88 -10.63 1.73 -33.94
C GLN A 88 -10.42 2.60 -32.71
N SER A 89 -10.74 3.89 -32.87
CA SER A 89 -10.65 4.88 -31.80
C SER A 89 -11.96 4.94 -30.99
N GLY A 90 -11.86 4.98 -29.66
CA GLY A 90 -13.01 5.12 -28.77
C GLY A 90 -13.25 3.92 -27.84
N ALA A 91 -14.51 3.73 -27.49
CA ALA A 91 -15.03 2.64 -26.68
C ALA A 91 -16.44 2.29 -27.17
N ASP A 92 -16.95 1.14 -26.74
CA ASP A 92 -18.33 0.75 -26.94
C ASP A 92 -19.26 1.54 -26.01
N HIS A 93 -20.43 1.89 -26.52
CA HIS A 93 -21.58 2.41 -25.79
C HIS A 93 -22.84 1.84 -26.45
N PRO A 94 -23.41 0.77 -25.89
CA PRO A 94 -24.56 0.07 -26.49
C PRO A 94 -25.88 0.82 -26.34
N GLY A 95 -25.99 1.81 -25.44
CA GLY A 95 -27.22 2.54 -25.13
C GLY A 95 -28.20 1.70 -24.30
N THR A 96 -27.67 0.93 -23.34
CA THR A 96 -28.43 -0.02 -22.51
C THR A 96 -28.44 0.34 -21.02
N GLY A 97 -27.93 1.51 -20.63
CA GLY A 97 -28.01 2.01 -19.27
C GLY A 97 -29.46 2.11 -18.79
N THR A 98 -29.70 1.72 -17.54
CA THR A 98 -31.04 1.70 -16.92
C THR A 98 -31.24 2.83 -15.91
N ASP A 99 -30.14 3.47 -15.49
CA ASP A 99 -30.10 4.59 -14.55
C ASP A 99 -30.25 5.96 -15.23
N VAL A 100 -30.29 5.99 -16.57
CA VAL A 100 -30.50 7.19 -17.39
C VAL A 100 -31.54 6.94 -18.49
N THR A 101 -31.93 8.00 -19.20
CA THR A 101 -32.70 7.86 -20.45
C THR A 101 -31.74 7.69 -21.63
N GLU A 102 -31.70 6.50 -22.21
CA GLU A 102 -30.82 6.21 -23.34
C GLU A 102 -31.41 6.66 -24.70
N PRO A 103 -30.56 7.10 -25.65
CA PRO A 103 -29.11 7.25 -25.52
C PRO A 103 -28.71 8.55 -24.80
N ALA A 104 -27.95 8.47 -23.71
CA ALA A 104 -27.43 9.65 -23.00
C ALA A 104 -26.16 10.22 -23.66
N ILE A 105 -25.35 9.35 -24.30
CA ILE A 105 -24.29 9.68 -25.25
C ILE A 105 -24.55 8.90 -26.55
N PRO A 106 -23.94 9.23 -27.71
CA PRO A 106 -24.21 8.51 -28.95
C PRO A 106 -23.89 7.01 -28.84
N VAL A 107 -24.81 6.14 -29.30
CA VAL A 107 -24.55 4.70 -29.41
C VAL A 107 -23.39 4.49 -30.38
N LYS A 108 -22.41 3.70 -29.97
CA LYS A 108 -21.18 3.43 -30.72
C LYS A 108 -20.67 2.04 -30.40
N ILE A 109 -20.21 1.33 -31.42
CA ILE A 109 -19.41 0.11 -31.25
C ILE A 109 -18.08 0.36 -31.95
N ALA A 110 -16.98 0.11 -31.26
CA ALA A 110 -15.61 0.30 -31.69
C ALA A 110 -14.83 -1.01 -31.50
N ASP A 111 -14.16 -1.45 -32.57
CA ASP A 111 -13.21 -2.57 -32.52
C ASP A 111 -11.93 -2.14 -31.77
N THR A 112 -11.96 -2.26 -30.44
CA THR A 112 -10.84 -1.95 -29.56
C THR A 112 -10.14 -3.23 -29.08
N TYR A 113 -8.95 -3.11 -28.49
CA TYR A 113 -8.18 -4.30 -28.14
C TYR A 113 -8.75 -4.99 -26.89
N PHE A 114 -9.20 -4.20 -25.91
CA PHE A 114 -9.78 -4.70 -24.66
C PHE A 114 -11.30 -4.58 -24.60
N ASN A 115 -11.97 -4.18 -25.70
CA ASN A 115 -13.41 -4.02 -25.77
C ASN A 115 -13.99 -3.26 -24.56
N ALA A 116 -13.38 -2.13 -24.21
CA ALA A 116 -13.93 -1.28 -23.16
C ALA A 116 -15.32 -0.79 -23.57
N THR A 117 -16.29 -0.90 -22.65
CA THR A 117 -17.70 -0.60 -22.89
C THR A 117 -18.35 0.16 -21.74
N PHE A 118 -19.16 1.16 -22.09
CA PHE A 118 -20.10 1.83 -21.19
C PHE A 118 -21.33 0.96 -20.93
N ASP A 119 -22.26 1.42 -20.10
CA ASP A 119 -23.51 0.72 -19.76
C ASP A 119 -23.31 -0.66 -19.11
N SER A 120 -22.12 -0.93 -18.58
CA SER A 120 -21.79 -2.22 -17.98
C SER A 120 -22.70 -2.47 -16.79
N PHE A 121 -23.16 -3.73 -16.65
CA PHE A 121 -24.12 -4.14 -15.62
C PHE A 121 -25.39 -3.25 -15.53
N GLY A 122 -25.77 -2.60 -16.63
CA GLY A 122 -26.95 -1.73 -16.70
C GLY A 122 -26.75 -0.32 -16.12
N PHE A 123 -25.51 0.08 -15.82
CA PHE A 123 -25.17 1.42 -15.32
C PHE A 123 -24.40 2.21 -16.37
N HIS A 124 -24.95 3.34 -16.80
CA HIS A 124 -24.49 4.10 -17.96
C HIS A 124 -22.99 4.46 -17.90
N ARG A 125 -22.53 4.98 -16.75
CA ARG A 125 -21.15 5.44 -16.57
C ARG A 125 -20.18 4.36 -16.12
N LEU A 126 -20.66 3.13 -15.94
CA LEU A 126 -19.79 2.03 -15.57
C LEU A 126 -19.02 1.59 -16.81
N LEU A 127 -17.85 2.19 -16.98
CA LEU A 127 -16.89 1.85 -18.02
C LEU A 127 -16.11 0.63 -17.56
N TYR A 128 -16.27 -0.48 -18.27
CA TYR A 128 -15.67 -1.75 -17.90
C TYR A 128 -15.05 -2.41 -19.13
N TYR A 129 -14.15 -3.36 -18.92
CA TYR A 129 -13.71 -4.23 -20.01
C TYR A 129 -14.79 -5.30 -20.24
N GLU A 130 -15.11 -5.59 -21.50
CA GLU A 130 -16.33 -6.33 -21.93
C GLU A 130 -16.82 -7.48 -21.03
N LEU A 131 -18.15 -7.55 -20.89
CA LEU A 131 -18.91 -8.63 -20.25
C LEU A 131 -19.93 -9.30 -21.20
N ASP A 132 -19.90 -9.00 -22.49
CA ASP A 132 -20.90 -9.50 -23.45
C ASP A 132 -20.73 -11.01 -23.69
N GLY A 133 -21.47 -11.79 -22.88
CA GLY A 133 -21.71 -13.21 -23.08
C GLY A 133 -20.52 -14.12 -22.74
N ASN A 134 -20.37 -15.20 -23.50
CA ASN A 134 -19.43 -16.31 -23.23
C ASN A 134 -17.94 -15.92 -23.28
N SER A 135 -17.60 -14.67 -23.60
CA SER A 135 -16.23 -14.19 -23.86
C SER A 135 -15.67 -13.24 -22.79
N ALA A 136 -16.41 -12.90 -21.73
CA ALA A 136 -15.91 -12.00 -20.66
C ALA A 136 -14.59 -12.47 -20.01
N ASN A 137 -14.40 -13.79 -19.91
CA ASN A 137 -13.15 -14.39 -19.43
C ASN A 137 -11.97 -14.16 -20.39
N ASP A 138 -12.23 -13.96 -21.69
CA ASP A 138 -11.21 -13.71 -22.70
C ASP A 138 -10.58 -12.33 -22.52
N THR A 139 -11.37 -11.29 -22.28
CA THR A 139 -10.86 -9.92 -22.11
C THR A 139 -10.00 -9.74 -20.86
N LYS A 140 -10.45 -10.25 -19.71
CA LYS A 140 -9.62 -10.28 -18.49
C LYS A 140 -8.30 -11.04 -18.74
N SER A 141 -8.39 -12.19 -19.40
CA SER A 141 -7.21 -13.00 -19.73
C SER A 141 -6.27 -12.29 -20.71
N LYS A 142 -6.80 -11.51 -21.65
CA LYS A 142 -6.02 -10.66 -22.56
C LYS A 142 -5.26 -9.58 -21.79
N ILE A 143 -5.93 -8.81 -20.92
CA ILE A 143 -5.27 -7.79 -20.08
C ILE A 143 -4.15 -8.43 -19.25
N THR A 144 -4.46 -9.55 -18.59
CA THR A 144 -3.49 -10.30 -17.77
C THR A 144 -2.30 -10.78 -18.61
N SER A 145 -2.54 -11.32 -19.81
CA SER A 145 -1.48 -11.80 -20.70
C SER A 145 -0.57 -10.65 -21.14
N VAL A 146 -1.16 -9.50 -21.51
CA VAL A 146 -0.37 -8.29 -21.86
C VAL A 146 0.49 -7.84 -20.68
N LEU A 147 -0.05 -7.81 -19.47
CA LEU A 147 0.71 -7.47 -18.27
C LEU A 147 1.86 -8.45 -18.04
N MET A 148 1.58 -9.75 -18.01
CA MET A 148 2.59 -10.79 -17.74
C MET A 148 3.70 -10.84 -18.79
N ASP A 149 3.37 -10.64 -20.08
CA ASP A 149 4.35 -10.68 -21.16
C ASP A 149 5.25 -9.43 -21.21
N ASN A 150 4.81 -8.32 -20.59
CA ASN A 150 5.49 -7.02 -20.72
C ASN A 150 6.06 -6.48 -19.40
N ILE A 151 5.28 -6.50 -18.30
CA ILE A 151 5.66 -6.03 -16.96
C ILE A 151 5.02 -6.99 -15.91
N PRO A 152 5.59 -8.19 -15.70
CA PRO A 152 5.00 -9.19 -14.79
C PRO A 152 5.05 -8.80 -13.31
N ASP A 153 5.94 -7.88 -12.92
CA ASP A 153 6.08 -7.40 -11.54
C ASP A 153 5.10 -6.26 -11.20
N TYR A 154 3.98 -6.12 -11.94
CA TYR A 154 3.01 -5.04 -11.70
C TYR A 154 2.26 -5.27 -10.38
N ASP A 155 1.94 -4.19 -9.68
CA ASP A 155 1.07 -4.22 -8.48
C ASP A 155 -0.35 -3.76 -8.80
N GLN A 156 -0.49 -2.78 -9.69
CA GLN A 156 -1.78 -2.25 -10.12
C GLN A 156 -1.75 -1.89 -11.60
N ALA A 157 -2.78 -2.31 -12.33
CA ALA A 157 -2.99 -1.90 -13.72
C ALA A 157 -4.12 -0.86 -13.85
N VAL A 158 -3.92 0.11 -14.75
CA VAL A 158 -4.88 1.14 -15.13
C VAL A 158 -5.06 1.11 -16.63
N ILE A 159 -6.27 0.93 -17.11
CA ILE A 159 -6.62 0.92 -18.52
C ILE A 159 -7.20 2.30 -18.84
N LEU A 160 -6.43 3.06 -19.60
CA LEU A 160 -6.84 4.36 -20.12
C LEU A 160 -7.57 4.14 -21.43
N VAL A 161 -8.85 4.51 -21.48
CA VAL A 161 -9.70 4.35 -22.65
C VAL A 161 -9.80 5.69 -23.39
N ASN A 162 -9.53 5.69 -24.70
CA ASN A 162 -9.50 6.88 -25.55
C ASN A 162 -10.90 7.44 -25.84
N THR A 163 -11.54 7.98 -24.82
CA THR A 163 -12.85 8.64 -24.93
C THR A 163 -12.88 9.87 -24.03
N ASN A 164 -13.72 10.85 -24.40
CA ASN A 164 -13.99 12.03 -23.59
C ASN A 164 -15.24 11.85 -22.72
N GLU A 165 -15.98 10.75 -22.92
CA GLU A 165 -17.23 10.47 -22.22
C GLU A 165 -16.96 10.00 -20.79
N TYR A 166 -17.76 10.50 -19.86
CA TYR A 166 -17.52 10.28 -18.44
C TYR A 166 -17.90 8.87 -18.00
N GLY A 167 -16.88 8.05 -17.67
CA GLY A 167 -17.07 6.78 -16.99
C GLY A 167 -15.79 6.22 -16.40
N GLY A 168 -15.93 5.25 -15.51
CA GLY A 168 -14.79 4.59 -14.88
C GLY A 168 -15.24 3.46 -13.96
N SER A 169 -14.28 2.68 -13.51
CA SER A 169 -14.49 1.66 -12.50
C SER A 169 -13.19 1.32 -11.78
N GLY A 170 -13.29 1.02 -10.50
CA GLY A 170 -12.26 0.31 -9.74
C GLY A 170 -12.30 -1.20 -9.99
N GLY A 171 -11.72 -1.96 -9.07
CA GLY A 171 -11.60 -3.41 -9.17
C GLY A 171 -10.17 -3.86 -9.47
N GLU A 172 -9.99 -5.07 -10.00
CA GLU A 172 -8.65 -5.61 -10.29
C GLU A 172 -7.88 -4.72 -11.30
N PHE A 173 -8.59 -4.26 -12.33
CA PHE A 173 -8.08 -3.30 -13.31
C PHE A 173 -8.89 -2.02 -13.19
N VAL A 174 -8.21 -0.91 -12.92
CA VAL A 174 -8.85 0.40 -12.93
C VAL A 174 -9.17 0.76 -14.37
N MET A 175 -10.43 1.07 -14.67
CA MET A 175 -10.87 1.57 -15.97
C MET A 175 -11.13 3.07 -15.87
N THR A 176 -10.61 3.84 -16.82
CA THR A 176 -10.84 5.28 -16.84
C THR A 176 -10.81 5.83 -18.26
N TYR A 177 -11.22 7.08 -18.41
CA TYR A 177 -11.35 7.80 -19.67
C TYR A 177 -10.40 9.00 -19.72
N THR A 178 -10.32 9.67 -20.87
CA THR A 178 -9.39 10.79 -21.12
C THR A 178 -10.04 12.17 -21.17
N GLY A 179 -11.31 12.28 -20.77
CA GLY A 179 -11.97 13.56 -20.61
C GLY A 179 -11.45 14.35 -19.40
N PHE A 180 -11.98 15.56 -19.21
CA PHE A 180 -11.45 16.54 -18.25
C PHE A 180 -11.26 16.00 -16.82
N TYR A 181 -12.24 15.23 -16.30
CA TYR A 181 -12.15 14.64 -14.97
C TYR A 181 -11.56 13.22 -14.94
N GLY A 182 -11.18 12.66 -16.10
CA GLY A 182 -10.61 11.31 -16.20
C GLY A 182 -9.46 11.05 -15.22
N PRO A 183 -8.44 11.92 -15.16
CA PRO A 183 -7.37 11.81 -14.17
C PRO A 183 -7.84 11.78 -12.71
N ASP A 184 -8.89 12.54 -12.38
CA ASP A 184 -9.43 12.59 -11.01
C ASP A 184 -10.23 11.34 -10.65
N VAL A 185 -10.95 10.78 -11.63
CA VAL A 185 -11.65 9.50 -11.53
C VAL A 185 -10.65 8.37 -11.37
N ALA A 186 -9.62 8.29 -12.20
CA ALA A 186 -8.58 7.28 -12.09
C ALA A 186 -7.92 7.26 -10.69
N VAL A 187 -7.66 8.42 -10.10
CA VAL A 187 -7.12 8.51 -8.73
C VAL A 187 -8.15 8.06 -7.68
N HIS A 188 -9.45 8.31 -7.89
CA HIS A 188 -10.52 7.78 -7.04
C HIS A 188 -10.57 6.25 -7.13
N GLU A 189 -10.57 5.68 -8.33
CA GLU A 189 -10.64 4.24 -8.55
C GLU A 189 -9.40 3.50 -8.01
N ILE A 190 -8.21 4.09 -8.12
CA ILE A 190 -7.00 3.56 -7.45
C ILE A 190 -7.18 3.50 -5.94
N GLY A 191 -7.93 4.45 -5.35
CA GLY A 191 -8.30 4.42 -3.94
C GLY A 191 -9.01 3.12 -3.54
N HIS A 192 -9.87 2.60 -4.41
CA HIS A 192 -10.50 1.28 -4.23
C HIS A 192 -9.51 0.15 -4.51
N SER A 193 -8.94 0.13 -5.72
CA SER A 193 -8.23 -1.03 -6.27
C SER A 193 -6.94 -1.38 -5.52
N LEU A 194 -6.16 -0.36 -5.13
CA LEU A 194 -4.86 -0.55 -4.50
C LEU A 194 -4.89 -0.30 -2.98
N PHE A 195 -5.79 0.58 -2.54
CA PHE A 195 -5.81 1.09 -1.16
C PHE A 195 -7.04 0.67 -0.34
N ASN A 196 -7.96 -0.12 -0.93
CA ASN A 196 -9.11 -0.70 -0.26
C ASN A 196 -9.99 0.32 0.47
N LEU A 197 -10.07 1.54 -0.07
CA LEU A 197 -11.02 2.56 0.38
C LEU A 197 -12.43 2.23 -0.12
N LYS A 198 -13.44 2.72 0.58
CA LYS A 198 -14.85 2.66 0.15
C LYS A 198 -15.34 4.01 -0.32
N ASP A 199 -16.41 4.02 -1.08
CA ASP A 199 -17.06 5.27 -1.48
C ASP A 199 -17.58 6.00 -0.26
N GLU A 200 -17.37 7.31 -0.24
CA GLU A 200 -17.91 8.22 0.78
C GLU A 200 -19.20 8.92 0.30
N TYR A 201 -19.67 8.60 -0.91
CA TYR A 201 -21.10 8.62 -1.25
C TYR A 201 -21.67 7.21 -0.99
N PHE A 202 -22.95 7.12 -0.62
CA PHE A 202 -23.50 5.80 -0.32
C PHE A 202 -23.63 5.01 -1.62
N PRO A 203 -23.14 3.76 -1.69
CA PRO A 203 -23.21 2.97 -2.91
C PRO A 203 -24.68 2.72 -3.28
N ILE A 204 -24.94 2.62 -4.59
CA ILE A 204 -26.29 2.33 -5.11
C ILE A 204 -26.69 0.90 -4.73
N ASP A 205 -25.74 -0.03 -4.75
CA ASP A 205 -25.91 -1.40 -4.24
C ASP A 205 -25.48 -1.47 -2.78
N ASP A 206 -26.46 -1.70 -1.90
CA ASP A 206 -26.31 -1.92 -0.46
C ASP A 206 -25.25 -2.99 -0.13
N ALA A 207 -25.05 -3.99 -1.00
CA ALA A 207 -24.07 -5.05 -0.80
C ALA A 207 -22.60 -4.57 -0.86
N LEU A 208 -22.35 -3.39 -1.42
CA LEU A 208 -21.01 -2.80 -1.52
C LEU A 208 -20.59 -2.07 -0.23
N ALA A 209 -21.56 -1.75 0.64
CA ALA A 209 -21.32 -1.16 1.95
C ALA A 209 -20.63 -2.17 2.86
N ALA A 210 -19.42 -1.83 3.33
CA ALA A 210 -18.63 -2.71 4.16
C ALA A 210 -17.70 -1.93 5.10
N GLU A 211 -17.31 -2.56 6.19
CA GLU A 211 -16.34 -2.01 7.14
C GLU A 211 -14.98 -1.80 6.44
N ALA A 212 -14.52 -0.55 6.41
CA ALA A 212 -13.24 -0.15 5.85
C ALA A 212 -12.60 0.97 6.70
N ALA A 213 -11.42 1.44 6.31
CA ALA A 213 -10.76 2.54 7.01
C ALA A 213 -11.60 3.83 7.01
N ASN A 214 -12.38 4.08 5.94
CA ASN A 214 -13.20 5.27 5.75
C ASN A 214 -14.73 4.99 5.73
N MET A 215 -15.17 3.80 6.16
CA MET A 215 -16.59 3.43 6.23
C MET A 215 -16.85 2.49 7.41
N THR A 216 -17.89 2.75 8.21
CA THR A 216 -18.16 1.99 9.44
C THR A 216 -19.63 2.06 9.84
N GLN A 217 -20.15 1.05 10.55
CA GLN A 217 -21.44 1.11 11.26
C GLN A 217 -21.30 1.61 12.70
N GLU A 218 -20.08 1.67 13.23
CA GLU A 218 -19.80 2.28 14.54
C GLU A 218 -20.10 3.79 14.53
N SER A 219 -20.89 4.26 15.49
CA SER A 219 -21.33 5.65 15.59
C SER A 219 -20.63 6.42 16.70
N ASN A 220 -20.00 5.72 17.65
CA ASN A 220 -19.31 6.31 18.78
C ASN A 220 -17.95 6.88 18.35
N PRO A 221 -17.72 8.20 18.44
CA PRO A 221 -16.45 8.81 18.04
C PRO A 221 -15.21 8.27 18.76
N ALA A 222 -15.37 7.64 19.93
CA ALA A 222 -14.27 7.01 20.67
C ALA A 222 -13.90 5.61 20.16
N LEU A 223 -14.77 4.96 19.36
CA LEU A 223 -14.63 3.57 18.93
C LEU A 223 -14.44 3.43 17.41
N VAL A 224 -14.81 4.44 16.62
CA VAL A 224 -14.58 4.43 15.17
C VAL A 224 -13.10 4.24 14.84
N LYS A 225 -12.80 3.63 13.69
CA LYS A 225 -11.42 3.32 13.27
C LYS A 225 -10.53 4.56 13.18
N TRP A 226 -11.10 5.71 12.85
CA TRP A 226 -10.41 7.00 12.74
C TRP A 226 -10.56 7.90 13.98
N LYS A 227 -10.81 7.33 15.17
CA LYS A 227 -10.99 8.06 16.43
C LYS A 227 -9.88 9.12 16.68
N ASN A 228 -8.63 8.84 16.26
CA ASN A 228 -7.48 9.72 16.45
C ASN A 228 -7.49 10.97 15.54
N TRP A 229 -8.37 10.99 14.54
CA TRP A 229 -8.59 12.14 13.67
C TRP A 229 -9.79 13.00 14.09
N ILE A 230 -10.67 12.49 14.96
CA ILE A 230 -11.90 13.20 15.35
C ILE A 230 -11.59 14.62 15.85
N GLY A 231 -12.30 15.60 15.30
CA GLY A 231 -12.13 17.01 15.64
C GLY A 231 -10.98 17.73 14.93
N THR A 232 -10.19 17.02 14.11
CA THR A 232 -9.11 17.61 13.31
C THR A 232 -9.52 17.78 11.87
N ASN A 233 -9.27 18.95 11.27
CA ASN A 233 -9.47 19.20 9.83
C ASN A 233 -10.85 18.78 9.31
N GLY A 234 -11.89 18.93 10.13
CA GLY A 234 -13.27 18.57 9.78
C GLY A 234 -13.60 17.08 9.86
N VAL A 235 -12.71 16.23 10.38
CA VAL A 235 -13.00 14.80 10.58
C VAL A 235 -13.99 14.62 11.73
N GLY A 236 -15.01 13.80 11.47
CA GLY A 236 -16.10 13.49 12.39
C GLY A 236 -16.69 12.12 12.08
N VAL A 237 -17.92 11.89 12.54
CA VAL A 237 -18.68 10.65 12.26
C VAL A 237 -19.97 11.08 11.55
N TYR A 238 -19.95 11.08 10.22
CA TYR A 238 -21.03 11.64 9.40
C TYR A 238 -21.88 10.52 8.79
N GLN A 239 -23.17 10.52 9.05
CA GLN A 239 -24.11 9.58 8.42
C GLN A 239 -24.13 9.77 6.89
N TYR A 240 -24.32 8.66 6.18
CA TYR A 240 -24.50 8.69 4.72
C TYR A 240 -25.82 9.33 4.32
N ASP A 241 -26.91 8.93 4.95
CA ASP A 241 -28.24 9.50 4.76
C ASP A 241 -29.04 9.46 6.07
N THR A 242 -30.27 9.94 6.02
CA THR A 242 -31.25 10.01 7.11
C THR A 242 -32.21 8.83 7.13
N SER A 243 -32.22 7.98 6.09
CA SER A 243 -33.11 6.81 5.99
C SER A 243 -32.43 5.63 5.29
N GLY A 244 -33.11 4.46 5.27
CA GLY A 244 -32.61 3.25 4.65
C GLY A 244 -31.37 2.65 5.32
N LEU A 245 -30.67 1.74 4.63
CA LEU A 245 -29.42 1.16 5.13
C LEU A 245 -28.35 2.24 5.35
N ALA A 246 -28.32 3.26 4.48
CA ALA A 246 -27.41 4.41 4.55
C ALA A 246 -27.42 5.14 5.90
N ALA A 247 -28.55 5.18 6.61
CA ALA A 247 -28.64 5.81 7.93
C ALA A 247 -27.82 5.09 9.03
N SER A 248 -27.49 3.81 8.82
CA SER A 248 -26.70 3.00 9.75
C SER A 248 -25.20 3.04 9.48
N TRP A 249 -24.77 3.69 8.40
CA TRP A 249 -23.36 3.80 8.01
C TRP A 249 -22.83 5.21 8.17
N TYR A 250 -21.53 5.30 8.41
CA TYR A 250 -20.83 6.56 8.67
C TYR A 250 -19.52 6.67 7.87
N ARG A 251 -19.20 7.90 7.47
CA ARG A 251 -17.95 8.31 6.81
C ARG A 251 -17.16 9.30 7.67
N PRO A 252 -15.84 9.41 7.48
CA PRO A 252 -15.00 10.28 8.29
C PRO A 252 -15.13 11.77 7.95
N HIS A 253 -15.52 12.11 6.72
CA HIS A 253 -15.47 13.49 6.26
C HIS A 253 -16.60 13.83 5.28
N GLN A 254 -16.94 15.12 5.14
CA GLN A 254 -17.89 15.57 4.11
C GLN A 254 -17.24 15.99 2.79
N ASN A 255 -15.92 16.22 2.78
CA ASN A 255 -15.14 16.58 1.59
C ASN A 255 -14.01 15.58 1.38
N CYS A 256 -14.20 14.59 0.52
CA CYS A 256 -13.20 13.58 0.21
C CYS A 256 -13.26 13.24 -1.28
N LYS A 257 -12.13 12.88 -1.87
CA LYS A 257 -12.07 12.32 -3.22
C LYS A 257 -12.96 11.07 -3.37
N MET A 258 -13.07 10.26 -2.32
CA MET A 258 -13.98 9.11 -2.27
C MET A 258 -15.46 9.49 -2.26
N ARG A 259 -15.80 10.78 -2.06
CA ARG A 259 -17.17 11.29 -2.14
C ARG A 259 -17.42 12.08 -3.42
N SER A 260 -16.43 12.84 -3.86
CA SER A 260 -16.52 13.72 -5.01
C SER A 260 -15.14 13.90 -5.61
N ILE A 261 -15.00 13.50 -6.87
CA ILE A 261 -13.73 13.40 -7.59
C ILE A 261 -12.93 14.71 -7.65
N GLU A 262 -13.59 15.88 -7.59
CA GLU A 262 -12.90 17.19 -7.60
C GLU A 262 -12.17 17.51 -6.29
N LYS A 263 -12.44 16.77 -5.21
CA LYS A 263 -11.83 16.99 -3.90
C LYS A 263 -10.53 16.20 -3.76
N THR A 264 -9.74 16.57 -2.77
CA THR A 264 -8.60 15.75 -2.31
C THR A 264 -9.09 14.66 -1.36
N PHE A 265 -8.28 13.61 -1.14
CA PHE A 265 -8.55 12.66 -0.06
C PHE A 265 -8.67 13.37 1.30
N CYS A 266 -9.61 12.91 2.13
CA CYS A 266 -9.73 13.35 3.52
C CYS A 266 -8.55 12.81 4.35
N PRO A 267 -8.28 13.34 5.55
CA PRO A 267 -7.16 12.89 6.38
C PRO A 267 -7.15 11.36 6.63
N VAL A 268 -8.32 10.77 6.86
CA VAL A 268 -8.46 9.32 7.11
C VAL A 268 -8.13 8.48 5.87
N CYS A 269 -8.56 8.92 4.68
CA CYS A 269 -8.19 8.24 3.44
C CYS A 269 -6.69 8.40 3.13
N LYS A 270 -6.09 9.56 3.44
CA LYS A 270 -4.64 9.76 3.28
C LYS A 270 -3.86 8.80 4.18
N GLU A 271 -4.24 8.70 5.45
CA GLU A 271 -3.64 7.76 6.39
C GLU A 271 -3.72 6.32 5.88
N ALA A 272 -4.91 5.86 5.46
CA ALA A 272 -5.09 4.51 4.95
C ALA A 272 -4.25 4.21 3.70
N ILE A 273 -4.10 5.19 2.80
CA ILE A 273 -3.21 5.06 1.64
C ILE A 273 -1.75 4.92 2.09
N VAL A 274 -1.30 5.72 3.05
CA VAL A 274 0.09 5.69 3.55
C VAL A 274 0.40 4.37 4.26
N GLU A 275 -0.48 3.90 5.15
CA GLU A 275 -0.33 2.60 5.81
C GLU A 275 -0.18 1.48 4.77
N ARG A 276 -1.04 1.50 3.74
CA ARG A 276 -1.00 0.51 2.67
C ARG A 276 0.27 0.60 1.82
N ILE A 277 0.84 1.79 1.61
CA ILE A 277 2.15 1.93 0.95
C ILE A 277 3.24 1.24 1.76
N HIS A 278 3.29 1.47 3.08
CA HIS A 278 4.27 0.84 3.97
C HIS A 278 4.07 -0.67 4.16
N GLU A 279 2.82 -1.16 4.02
CA GLU A 279 2.53 -2.60 3.94
C GLU A 279 3.09 -3.25 2.67
N LEU A 280 2.98 -2.56 1.53
CA LEU A 280 3.40 -3.07 0.23
C LEU A 280 4.91 -2.99 0.04
N VAL A 281 5.51 -1.88 0.45
CA VAL A 281 6.93 -1.59 0.23
C VAL A 281 7.56 -1.04 1.51
N PRO A 282 8.57 -1.73 2.08
CA PRO A 282 9.25 -1.24 3.27
C PRO A 282 10.09 0.00 2.97
N ALA A 283 10.13 0.96 3.90
CA ALA A 283 10.96 2.17 3.78
C ALA A 283 12.48 1.86 3.74
N LEU A 284 12.89 0.76 4.38
CA LEU A 284 14.27 0.26 4.31
C LEU A 284 14.47 -0.54 3.02
N GLU A 285 15.22 0.03 2.07
CA GLU A 285 15.51 -0.61 0.77
C GLU A 285 16.65 -1.63 0.87
N SER A 286 17.78 -1.19 1.44
CA SER A 286 18.96 -2.01 1.69
C SER A 286 19.81 -1.42 2.81
N TYR A 287 20.80 -2.18 3.27
CA TYR A 287 21.73 -1.78 4.30
C TYR A 287 23.09 -2.44 4.06
N THR A 288 24.15 -1.86 4.62
CA THR A 288 25.48 -2.46 4.64
C THR A 288 26.14 -2.24 5.99
N PRO A 289 26.98 -3.19 6.47
CA PRO A 289 27.36 -4.44 5.81
C PRO A 289 26.27 -5.53 5.85
N ILE A 290 26.27 -6.42 4.86
CA ILE A 290 25.43 -7.64 4.84
C ILE A 290 26.30 -8.83 5.26
N SER A 291 25.76 -9.71 6.10
CA SER A 291 26.39 -10.89 6.71
C SER A 291 26.78 -12.00 5.73
N ASN A 292 27.72 -11.73 4.84
CA ASN A 292 28.38 -12.75 4.02
C ASN A 292 29.91 -12.51 4.05
N ASN A 293 30.55 -12.94 5.14
CA ASN A 293 32.01 -12.96 5.36
C ASN A 293 32.74 -11.64 5.11
N LEU A 294 32.70 -10.75 6.11
CA LEU A 294 33.70 -9.69 6.20
C LEU A 294 35.02 -10.29 6.73
N ASN A 295 35.80 -10.92 5.85
CA ASN A 295 37.19 -11.20 6.16
C ASN A 295 37.96 -9.86 6.14
N ASN A 296 38.56 -9.48 7.27
CA ASN A 296 39.41 -8.28 7.44
C ASN A 296 38.66 -6.92 7.46
N THR A 297 37.68 -6.74 8.34
CA THR A 297 37.22 -5.40 8.70
C THR A 297 38.36 -4.61 9.38
N THR A 298 38.82 -3.55 8.73
CA THR A 298 39.67 -2.54 9.36
C THR A 298 38.81 -1.43 9.91
N PHE A 299 39.12 -0.94 11.10
CA PHE A 299 38.44 0.22 11.66
C PHE A 299 38.70 1.49 10.81
N PRO A 300 37.71 2.41 10.71
CA PRO A 300 36.35 2.28 11.24
C PRO A 300 35.49 1.31 10.41
N ILE A 301 34.58 0.58 11.08
CA ILE A 301 33.55 -0.20 10.41
C ILE A 301 32.39 0.75 10.07
N ASN A 302 32.11 0.92 8.78
CA ASN A 302 31.05 1.81 8.31
C ASN A 302 29.74 1.04 8.12
N PHE A 303 28.66 1.61 8.62
CA PHE A 303 27.29 1.11 8.49
C PHE A 303 26.48 2.15 7.73
N HIS A 304 25.68 1.69 6.78
CA HIS A 304 24.89 2.55 5.90
C HIS A 304 23.49 1.98 5.70
N LEU A 305 22.50 2.85 5.66
CA LEU A 305 21.12 2.59 5.29
C LEU A 305 20.79 3.26 3.96
N ASN A 306 20.25 2.47 3.04
CA ASN A 306 19.57 3.01 1.88
C ASN A 306 18.05 2.99 2.15
N LEU A 307 17.45 4.18 2.21
CA LEU A 307 16.04 4.37 2.57
C LEU A 307 15.26 4.97 1.39
N ILE A 308 14.02 4.49 1.20
CA ILE A 308 13.05 5.09 0.27
C ILE A 308 12.41 6.29 0.97
N LYS A 309 13.02 7.47 0.82
CA LYS A 309 12.57 8.66 1.55
C LYS A 309 11.29 9.28 0.97
N PRO A 310 10.28 9.61 1.79
CA PRO A 310 9.18 10.49 1.41
C PRO A 310 9.66 11.90 1.03
N VAL A 311 8.74 12.73 0.52
CA VAL A 311 8.99 14.12 0.09
C VAL A 311 8.02 15.07 0.82
N PRO A 312 8.50 15.96 1.70
CA PRO A 312 9.85 15.96 2.30
C PRO A 312 10.11 14.67 3.09
N ASN A 313 11.38 14.39 3.40
CA ASN A 313 11.71 13.20 4.20
C ASN A 313 11.12 13.32 5.60
N THR A 314 10.30 12.33 5.96
CA THR A 314 9.70 12.17 7.29
C THR A 314 10.21 10.93 8.01
N LEU A 315 11.12 10.16 7.40
CA LEU A 315 11.73 9.02 8.07
C LEU A 315 12.66 9.49 9.18
N ALA A 316 12.46 8.96 10.38
CA ALA A 316 13.32 9.10 11.54
C ALA A 316 14.13 7.82 11.74
N SER A 317 15.40 7.95 12.11
CA SER A 317 16.28 6.82 12.41
C SER A 317 16.94 6.97 13.78
N GLN A 318 16.96 5.89 14.56
CA GLN A 318 17.62 5.84 15.86
C GLN A 318 18.61 4.67 15.89
N TRP A 319 19.90 4.98 15.99
CA TRP A 319 20.98 4.02 16.13
C TRP A 319 21.36 3.86 17.60
N THR A 320 21.53 2.62 18.04
CA THR A 320 22.01 2.27 19.37
C THR A 320 23.14 1.26 19.30
N LEU A 321 24.19 1.46 20.10
CA LEU A 321 25.30 0.52 20.29
C LEU A 321 25.23 -0.02 21.72
N ASN A 322 25.08 -1.33 21.87
CA ASN A 322 24.90 -2.01 23.16
C ASN A 322 23.75 -1.40 23.99
N GLY A 323 22.69 -0.95 23.31
CA GLY A 323 21.52 -0.30 23.91
C GLY A 323 21.72 1.18 24.30
N SER A 324 22.89 1.78 24.05
CA SER A 324 23.13 3.21 24.25
C SER A 324 23.02 3.98 22.94
N ASP A 325 22.52 5.21 22.97
CA ASP A 325 22.37 6.05 21.77
C ASP A 325 23.70 6.26 21.04
N PHE A 326 23.68 6.10 19.71
CA PHE A 326 24.87 6.17 18.86
C PHE A 326 24.72 7.14 17.69
N GLY A 327 23.50 7.34 17.18
CA GLY A 327 23.22 8.25 16.07
C GLY A 327 21.73 8.47 15.89
N VAL A 328 21.34 9.66 15.42
CA VAL A 328 19.92 10.04 15.26
C VAL A 328 19.73 10.74 13.93
N ASN A 329 18.73 10.30 13.15
CA ASN A 329 18.35 10.86 11.86
C ASN A 329 19.52 10.96 10.86
N VAL A 330 20.38 9.95 10.89
CA VAL A 330 21.49 9.76 9.95
C VAL A 330 21.35 8.40 9.26
N ASP A 331 21.74 8.37 7.99
CA ASP A 331 21.77 7.14 7.19
C ASP A 331 23.06 6.33 7.43
N ASP A 332 24.11 6.99 7.94
CA ASP A 332 25.45 6.43 8.10
C ASP A 332 25.95 6.59 9.53
N VAL A 333 26.59 5.54 10.05
CA VAL A 333 27.39 5.59 11.28
C VAL A 333 28.69 4.80 11.13
N SER A 334 29.71 5.18 11.87
CA SER A 334 31.02 4.53 11.86
C SER A 334 31.40 4.10 13.26
N ILE A 335 31.70 2.82 13.44
CA ILE A 335 32.21 2.28 14.70
C ILE A 335 33.73 2.25 14.66
N THR A 336 34.36 2.78 15.70
CA THR A 336 35.80 2.71 15.94
C THR A 336 36.14 1.61 16.95
N GLU A 337 37.42 1.26 17.05
CA GLU A 337 37.88 0.24 18.00
C GLU A 337 37.54 0.61 19.46
N THR A 338 37.60 1.90 19.79
CA THR A 338 37.32 2.41 21.14
C THR A 338 35.85 2.39 21.52
N ASP A 339 34.94 2.22 20.56
CA ASP A 339 33.50 2.15 20.82
C ASP A 339 33.08 0.73 21.25
N LEU A 340 33.90 -0.29 20.98
CA LEU A 340 33.59 -1.69 21.24
C LEU A 340 34.10 -2.16 22.60
N THR A 341 33.29 -3.00 23.24
CA THR A 341 33.72 -3.80 24.39
C THR A 341 34.29 -5.13 23.93
N THR A 342 35.11 -5.80 24.76
CA THR A 342 35.59 -7.16 24.44
C THR A 342 34.42 -8.15 24.43
N GLY A 343 34.33 -8.96 23.38
CA GLY A 343 33.23 -9.92 23.16
C GLY A 343 32.13 -9.35 22.25
N ILE A 344 30.89 -9.81 22.47
CA ILE A 344 29.76 -9.50 21.61
C ILE A 344 29.27 -8.07 21.85
N ASN A 345 29.19 -7.29 20.77
CA ASN A 345 28.56 -5.98 20.72
C ASN A 345 27.38 -6.01 19.75
N THR A 346 26.39 -5.16 19.98
CA THR A 346 25.18 -5.11 19.16
C THR A 346 24.93 -3.67 18.72
N LEU A 347 25.04 -3.41 17.42
CA LEU A 347 24.58 -2.17 16.80
C LEU A 347 23.18 -2.40 16.24
N THR A 348 22.21 -1.60 16.62
CA THR A 348 20.85 -1.67 16.05
C THR A 348 20.41 -0.31 15.57
N VAL A 349 19.75 -0.26 14.42
CA VAL A 349 18.99 0.90 13.97
C VAL A 349 17.53 0.57 13.83
N VAL A 350 16.67 1.48 14.26
CA VAL A 350 15.22 1.47 14.02
C VAL A 350 14.88 2.65 13.12
N VAL A 351 14.09 2.40 12.08
CA VAL A 351 13.57 3.40 11.14
C VAL A 351 12.06 3.41 11.17
N GLU A 352 11.47 4.59 11.31
CA GLU A 352 10.03 4.85 11.36
C GLU A 352 9.68 6.08 10.51
N ASP A 353 8.41 6.24 10.14
CA ASP A 353 7.92 7.41 9.40
C ASP A 353 7.13 8.35 10.32
N ASP A 354 7.71 9.48 10.71
CA ASP A 354 7.10 10.47 11.61
C ASP A 354 6.22 11.49 10.84
N THR A 355 5.55 11.01 9.78
CA THR A 355 4.69 11.87 8.98
C THR A 355 3.45 12.34 9.75
N ALA A 356 3.12 13.62 9.62
CA ALA A 356 1.86 14.15 10.16
C ALA A 356 0.60 13.63 9.43
N LEU A 357 0.78 12.85 8.36
CA LEU A 357 -0.30 12.17 7.62
C LEU A 357 -0.79 10.91 8.34
N LEU A 358 -0.11 10.48 9.41
CA LEU A 358 -0.45 9.31 10.20
C LEU A 358 -0.74 9.74 11.64
N ARG A 359 -1.85 9.22 12.17
CA ARG A 359 -2.25 9.34 13.58
C ARG A 359 -2.80 8.03 14.11
N VAL A 360 -2.64 6.93 13.40
CA VAL A 360 -2.99 5.61 13.91
C VAL A 360 -2.25 5.35 15.21
N ASP A 361 -2.94 4.70 16.14
CA ASP A 361 -2.25 4.18 17.31
C ASP A 361 -1.20 3.20 16.79
N ASN A 362 0.06 3.41 17.16
CA ASN A 362 1.16 2.49 16.96
C ASN A 362 1.83 2.43 15.57
N HIS A 363 1.71 3.48 14.73
CA HIS A 363 2.44 3.53 13.45
C HIS A 363 3.93 3.26 13.65
N GLU A 364 4.51 3.88 14.69
CA GLU A 364 5.90 3.72 15.14
C GLU A 364 6.32 2.28 15.47
N THR A 365 5.40 1.32 15.33
CA THR A 365 5.63 -0.10 15.68
C THR A 365 4.98 -1.09 14.71
N ILE A 366 4.13 -0.63 13.80
CA ILE A 366 3.48 -1.44 12.76
C ILE A 366 4.30 -1.37 11.47
N HIS A 367 4.93 -0.21 11.23
CA HIS A 367 5.81 0.05 10.09
C HIS A 367 7.20 0.49 10.56
N ALA A 368 7.69 -0.16 11.62
CA ALA A 368 9.06 0.01 12.09
C ALA A 368 9.96 -1.06 11.48
N TYR A 369 11.08 -0.63 10.90
CA TYR A 369 12.09 -1.50 10.31
C TYR A 369 13.34 -1.44 11.16
N SER A 370 13.92 -2.59 11.51
CA SER A 370 15.20 -2.62 12.19
C SER A 370 16.25 -3.43 11.46
N VAL A 371 17.49 -2.97 11.58
CA VAL A 371 18.67 -3.75 11.25
C VAL A 371 19.50 -3.89 12.50
N THR A 372 19.85 -5.12 12.84
CA THR A 372 20.75 -5.42 13.96
C THR A 372 22.01 -6.07 13.42
N TRP A 373 23.15 -5.50 13.78
CA TRP A 373 24.47 -6.06 13.58
C TRP A 373 25.04 -6.55 14.90
N THR A 374 25.42 -7.82 14.93
CA THR A 374 26.19 -8.45 16.00
C THR A 374 27.66 -8.43 15.59
N ILE A 375 28.50 -7.80 16.42
CA ILE A 375 29.92 -7.59 16.20
C ILE A 375 30.67 -8.32 17.31
N ASP A 376 31.31 -9.45 17.00
CA ASP A 376 32.16 -10.17 17.94
C ASP A 376 33.58 -9.57 17.90
N ASN A 377 33.92 -8.81 18.95
CA ASN A 377 35.22 -8.22 19.15
C ASN A 377 36.07 -9.13 20.06
N SER A 378 36.49 -10.26 19.49
CA SER A 378 37.27 -11.28 20.19
C SER A 378 38.76 -11.14 19.92
N THR A 379 39.59 -11.82 20.72
CA THR A 379 41.04 -11.89 20.49
C THR A 379 41.44 -12.63 19.21
N LEU A 380 40.49 -13.35 18.57
CA LEU A 380 40.70 -14.11 17.34
C LEU A 380 40.44 -13.27 16.07
N GLY A 381 39.86 -12.07 16.22
CA GLY A 381 39.48 -11.19 15.11
C GLY A 381 38.08 -10.60 15.29
N LEU A 382 37.64 -9.85 14.27
CA LEU A 382 36.31 -9.27 14.20
C LEU A 382 35.41 -10.14 13.32
N ASP A 383 34.32 -10.65 13.90
CA ASP A 383 33.23 -11.28 13.15
C ASP A 383 32.00 -10.40 13.17
N LEU A 384 31.30 -10.29 12.04
CA LEU A 384 30.12 -9.44 11.90
C LEU A 384 28.98 -10.21 11.23
N VAL A 385 27.84 -10.23 11.92
CA VAL A 385 26.58 -10.79 11.46
C VAL A 385 25.52 -9.70 11.49
N SER A 386 24.64 -9.68 10.51
CA SER A 386 23.57 -8.70 10.35
C SER A 386 22.26 -9.42 10.11
N GLU A 387 21.19 -8.92 10.71
CA GLU A 387 19.84 -9.44 10.55
C GLU A 387 18.86 -8.27 10.38
N VAL A 388 17.86 -8.45 9.52
CA VAL A 388 16.77 -7.48 9.33
C VAL A 388 15.49 -8.03 9.92
N ASN A 389 14.76 -7.17 10.61
CA ASN A 389 13.45 -7.49 11.11
C ASN A 389 12.43 -6.40 10.75
N ASN A 390 11.26 -6.84 10.30
CA ASN A 390 10.05 -6.02 10.25
C ASN A 390 9.23 -6.35 11.50
N PHE A 391 8.75 -5.32 12.20
CA PHE A 391 7.85 -5.50 13.34
C PHE A 391 6.46 -4.99 13.02
N GLU A 392 5.46 -5.82 13.32
CA GLU A 392 4.06 -5.42 13.41
C GLU A 392 3.59 -5.66 14.85
N ILE A 393 3.39 -4.58 15.62
CA ILE A 393 2.93 -4.66 17.00
C ILE A 393 1.55 -4.00 17.10
N LYS A 394 0.56 -4.69 17.69
CA LYS A 394 -0.81 -4.18 17.86
C LYS A 394 -1.22 -4.23 19.33
N LEU A 395 -1.71 -3.10 19.85
CA LEU A 395 -2.28 -2.97 21.21
C LEU A 395 -3.75 -2.60 21.13
N TYR A 396 -4.64 -3.44 21.65
CA TYR A 396 -6.08 -3.22 21.58
C TYR A 396 -6.89 -3.97 22.65
N PRO A 397 -8.05 -3.46 23.08
CA PRO A 397 -8.51 -2.08 22.85
C PRO A 397 -7.63 -1.11 23.64
N ASN A 398 -7.42 0.11 23.14
CA ASN A 398 -6.71 1.17 23.84
C ASN A 398 -7.39 2.49 23.46
N PRO A 399 -7.97 3.26 24.41
CA PRO A 399 -7.99 3.07 25.86
C PRO A 399 -8.73 1.80 26.35
N SER A 400 -8.45 1.36 27.58
CA SER A 400 -9.13 0.22 28.22
C SER A 400 -9.23 0.35 29.74
N SER A 401 -10.20 -0.36 30.34
CA SER A 401 -10.41 -0.39 31.79
C SER A 401 -9.76 -1.60 32.46
N ASP A 402 -9.74 -2.75 31.81
CA ASP A 402 -9.42 -4.01 32.50
C ASP A 402 -8.21 -4.73 31.89
N PHE A 403 -8.07 -4.69 30.57
CA PHE A 403 -6.98 -5.38 29.89
C PHE A 403 -6.62 -4.75 28.55
N ILE A 404 -5.39 -4.96 28.12
CA ILE A 404 -4.90 -4.68 26.76
C ILE A 404 -4.45 -6.01 26.15
N ASN A 405 -4.88 -6.32 24.93
CA ASN A 405 -4.26 -7.37 24.14
C ASN A 405 -3.04 -6.78 23.42
N ILE A 406 -1.91 -7.47 23.50
CA ILE A 406 -0.71 -7.19 22.73
C ILE A 406 -0.50 -8.34 21.77
N LYS A 407 -0.44 -8.04 20.47
CA LYS A 407 -0.07 -9.00 19.43
C LYS A 407 1.18 -8.49 18.72
N THR A 408 2.16 -9.36 18.55
CA THR A 408 3.41 -9.04 17.85
C THR A 408 3.60 -9.98 16.68
N LYS A 409 4.05 -9.47 15.55
CA LYS A 409 4.52 -10.24 14.41
C LYS A 409 5.88 -9.69 13.99
N ASN A 410 6.84 -10.57 13.74
CA ASN A 410 8.14 -10.19 13.19
C ASN A 410 8.69 -11.24 12.23
N SER A 411 9.46 -10.80 11.23
CA SER A 411 9.96 -11.65 10.14
C SER A 411 10.99 -12.69 10.59
N LEU A 412 11.69 -12.46 11.70
CA LEU A 412 12.69 -13.38 12.26
C LEU A 412 12.11 -14.40 13.25
N ASN A 413 10.80 -14.37 13.53
CA ASN A 413 10.16 -15.25 14.50
C ASN A 413 10.78 -15.20 15.91
N LYS A 414 11.37 -14.06 16.29
CA LYS A 414 12.00 -13.86 17.60
C LYS A 414 10.97 -13.46 18.66
N ASN A 415 11.25 -13.81 19.91
CA ASN A 415 10.49 -13.33 21.07
C ASN A 415 10.92 -11.91 21.42
N LEU A 416 9.97 -11.06 21.80
CA LEU A 416 10.22 -9.70 22.28
C LEU A 416 9.98 -9.60 23.79
N THR A 417 10.51 -8.56 24.42
CA THR A 417 10.27 -8.25 25.83
C THR A 417 9.45 -6.98 25.95
N LEU A 418 8.26 -7.07 26.51
CA LEU A 418 7.43 -5.93 26.90
C LEU A 418 7.82 -5.48 28.31
N GLU A 419 7.93 -4.17 28.52
CA GLU A 419 8.00 -3.53 29.83
C GLU A 419 6.97 -2.42 29.91
N VAL A 420 6.11 -2.45 30.93
CA VAL A 420 5.17 -1.35 31.20
C VAL A 420 5.76 -0.48 32.30
N ILE A 421 5.82 0.82 32.05
CA ILE A 421 6.33 1.85 32.94
C ILE A 421 5.27 2.94 33.14
N SER A 422 5.14 3.48 34.35
CA SER A 422 4.36 4.70 34.60
C SER A 422 5.14 5.96 34.20
N LEU A 423 4.44 7.10 34.12
CA LEU A 423 5.04 8.39 33.72
C LEU A 423 6.12 8.91 34.66
N ASP A 424 6.15 8.43 35.91
CA ASP A 424 7.21 8.70 36.88
C ASP A 424 8.43 7.76 36.72
N GLY A 425 8.43 6.90 35.69
CA GLY A 425 9.52 5.98 35.35
C GLY A 425 9.49 4.64 36.09
N LYS A 426 8.48 4.39 36.93
CA LYS A 426 8.40 3.11 37.67
C LYS A 426 7.93 1.97 36.75
N LYS A 427 8.76 0.93 36.64
CA LYS A 427 8.39 -0.33 35.97
C LYS A 427 7.30 -1.07 36.77
N LEU A 428 6.18 -1.33 36.12
CA LEU A 428 5.00 -1.98 36.69
C LEU A 428 4.95 -3.47 36.37
N THR A 429 5.34 -3.86 35.16
CA THR A 429 5.36 -5.27 34.75
C THR A 429 6.29 -5.50 33.57
N SER A 430 6.64 -6.76 33.33
CA SER A 430 7.36 -7.20 32.14
C SER A 430 6.84 -8.55 31.68
N LYS A 431 6.74 -8.75 30.37
CA LYS A 431 6.27 -9.99 29.76
C LYS A 431 7.07 -10.30 28.49
N THR A 432 7.34 -11.57 28.25
CA THR A 432 7.81 -12.03 26.93
C THR A 432 6.64 -12.07 25.96
N LEU A 433 6.82 -11.56 24.75
CA LEU A 433 5.87 -11.58 23.64
C LEU A 433 6.37 -12.59 22.60
N SER A 434 5.66 -13.70 22.46
CA SER A 434 5.94 -14.67 21.39
C SER A 434 5.45 -14.16 20.05
N ASN A 435 6.12 -14.56 18.97
CA ASN A 435 5.71 -14.17 17.63
C ASN A 435 4.32 -14.74 17.25
N MET A 436 3.49 -13.92 16.62
CA MET A 436 2.10 -14.18 16.22
C MET A 436 1.09 -14.54 17.33
N GLU A 437 1.53 -14.66 18.58
CA GLU A 437 0.64 -14.89 19.73
C GLU A 437 0.05 -13.58 20.24
N THR A 438 -1.20 -13.66 20.72
CA THR A 438 -1.86 -12.54 21.40
C THR A 438 -1.75 -12.74 22.91
N ILE A 439 -1.11 -11.81 23.60
CA ILE A 439 -0.99 -11.81 25.06
C ILE A 439 -1.95 -10.80 25.67
N LYS A 440 -2.74 -11.26 26.64
CA LYS A 440 -3.59 -10.39 27.45
C LYS A 440 -2.78 -9.82 28.62
N LEU A 441 -2.64 -8.51 28.66
CA LEU A 441 -2.09 -7.74 29.78
C LEU A 441 -3.24 -7.24 30.64
N ASP A 442 -3.32 -7.72 31.88
CA ASP A 442 -4.27 -7.22 32.88
C ASP A 442 -3.79 -5.86 33.41
N ILE A 443 -4.62 -4.83 33.23
CA ILE A 443 -4.39 -3.47 33.71
C ILE A 443 -5.46 -3.03 34.71
N SER A 444 -6.33 -3.95 35.17
CA SER A 444 -7.45 -3.64 36.08
C SER A 444 -6.98 -2.99 37.39
N LYS A 445 -5.78 -3.32 37.85
CA LYS A 445 -5.15 -2.78 39.07
C LYS A 445 -4.39 -1.49 38.84
N PHE A 446 -4.23 -1.04 37.60
CA PHE A 446 -3.56 0.22 37.31
C PHE A 446 -4.47 1.38 37.67
N SER A 447 -3.89 2.44 38.21
CA SER A 447 -4.62 3.69 38.42
C SER A 447 -5.04 4.30 37.09
N LYS A 448 -6.12 5.07 37.09
CA LYS A 448 -6.51 5.82 35.88
C LYS A 448 -5.38 6.74 35.46
N GLY A 449 -5.02 6.72 34.18
CA GLY A 449 -3.89 7.49 33.69
C GLY A 449 -3.25 6.92 32.43
N ILE A 450 -2.08 7.48 32.12
CA ILE A 450 -1.28 7.13 30.95
C ILE A 450 -0.06 6.32 31.43
N TYR A 451 0.25 5.27 30.68
CA TYR A 451 1.41 4.41 30.88
C TYR A 451 2.17 4.30 29.56
N ILE A 452 3.46 4.01 29.65
CA ILE A 452 4.32 3.74 28.49
C ILE A 452 4.69 2.27 28.50
N THR A 453 4.74 1.67 27.33
CA THR A 453 5.10 0.27 27.09
C THR A 453 6.28 0.22 26.16
N ASN A 454 7.43 -0.11 26.70
CA ASN A 454 8.65 -0.29 25.93
C ASN A 454 8.76 -1.75 25.50
N ILE A 455 9.01 -1.98 24.21
CA ILE A 455 9.14 -3.31 23.64
C ILE A 455 10.55 -3.44 23.11
N PHE A 456 11.24 -4.46 23.58
CA PHE A 456 12.64 -4.70 23.29
C PHE A 456 12.79 -5.99 22.48
N SER A 457 13.71 -5.96 21.52
CA SER A 457 14.33 -7.17 20.97
C SER A 457 15.68 -7.28 21.63
N GLU A 458 15.89 -8.34 22.41
CA GLU A 458 17.05 -8.48 23.29
C GLU A 458 17.17 -7.25 24.21
N ASN A 459 18.18 -6.39 24.03
CA ASN A 459 18.38 -5.17 24.82
C ASN A 459 18.07 -3.87 24.05
N THR A 460 17.62 -3.95 22.79
CA THR A 460 17.33 -2.75 21.99
C THR A 460 15.85 -2.40 22.09
N LEU A 461 15.55 -1.14 22.41
CA LEU A 461 14.19 -0.61 22.33
C LEU A 461 13.76 -0.57 20.86
N ILE A 462 12.78 -1.40 20.51
CA ILE A 462 12.21 -1.48 19.16
C ILE A 462 11.03 -0.53 19.00
N ALA A 463 10.27 -0.37 20.08
CA ALA A 463 9.00 0.34 20.05
C ALA A 463 8.64 0.86 21.43
N SER A 464 8.04 2.04 21.51
CA SER A 464 7.43 2.56 22.74
C SER A 464 5.97 2.92 22.46
N LYS A 465 5.06 2.40 23.29
CA LYS A 465 3.61 2.56 23.09
C LYS A 465 2.95 3.17 24.30
N LYS A 466 1.96 4.00 24.05
CA LYS A 466 1.13 4.57 25.11
C LYS A 466 -0.05 3.64 25.43
N ILE A 467 -0.23 3.28 26.70
CA ILE A 467 -1.47 2.66 27.21
C ILE A 467 -2.28 3.72 27.96
N VAL A 468 -3.57 3.80 27.67
CA VAL A 468 -4.51 4.69 28.38
C VAL A 468 -5.47 3.83 29.21
N LYS A 469 -5.38 3.97 30.54
CA LYS A 469 -6.25 3.34 31.53
C LYS A 469 -7.39 4.28 31.91
N ASN A 470 -8.62 3.86 31.64
CA ASN A 470 -9.84 4.62 31.95
C ASN A 470 -10.42 4.39 33.34
#